data_AF-A0A8C5RE22-F1
#
_entry.id   AF-A0A8C5RE22-F1
#
_cell.length_a   1.000
_cell.length_b   1.000
_cell.length_c   1.000
_cell.angle_alpha   90.00
_cell.angle_beta   90.00
_cell.angle_gamma   90.00
#
_symmetry.space_group_name_H-M   'P 1'
#
loop_
_entity.id
_entity.type
_entity.pdbx_description
1 polymer ?
#
loop_
_entity_poly.entity_id
_entity_poly.type
_entity_poly.pdbx_seq_one_letter_code
_entity_poly.pdbx_strand_id
1 'polypeptide(L)'
;MASLLDDTLFETRGQAPSPSKDFYQIIVTRKEVIFRWWKISLRSEYREARPGELKESHEDFLDNPSLQIQIAIVFGASTLEHIFNLCRGNFDFLVRLPDTLLLYIMSYLDLEDIARLSQVSHRFETVKMILKSILFKIHPINRLWLVWLVFVKTPAGVLISLVYNLSGL
;
A
#
# COMPACT_ATOMS: atom_id res chain seq x y z
N MET A 1 12.45 -6.47 23.02
CA MET A 1 12.48 -6.58 21.55
C MET A 1 11.31 -5.76 21.03
N ALA A 2 11.55 -4.70 20.26
CA ALA A 2 10.45 -3.92 19.68
C ALA A 2 9.76 -4.78 18.62
N SER A 3 8.44 -4.95 18.70
CA SER A 3 7.69 -5.59 17.62
C SER A 3 7.64 -4.64 16.43
N LEU A 4 8.04 -5.10 15.26
CA LEU A 4 7.97 -4.34 14.00
C LEU A 4 6.52 -3.93 13.66
N LEU A 5 5.55 -4.72 14.12
CA LEU A 5 4.13 -4.46 13.97
C LEU A 5 3.59 -3.75 15.20
N ASP A 6 2.87 -2.66 14.95
CA ASP A 6 2.02 -2.01 15.92
C ASP A 6 0.85 -2.92 16.31
N ASP A 7 0.21 -2.65 17.46
CA ASP A 7 -0.93 -3.46 17.92
C ASP A 7 -2.14 -3.33 16.99
N THR A 8 -2.32 -2.14 16.43
CA THR A 8 -3.33 -1.84 15.40
C THR A 8 -2.72 -2.00 14.01
N LEU A 9 -3.20 -2.99 13.26
CA LEU A 9 -2.71 -3.30 11.93
C LEU A 9 -3.43 -2.47 10.85
N PHE A 10 -4.72 -2.24 11.01
CA PHE A 10 -5.51 -1.46 10.06
C PHE A 10 -6.65 -0.77 10.79
N GLU A 11 -6.93 0.47 10.40
CA GLU A 11 -8.07 1.23 10.90
C GLU A 11 -8.69 2.00 9.76
N THR A 12 -10.00 1.93 9.62
CA THR A 12 -10.74 2.84 8.75
C THR A 12 -12.09 3.19 9.35
N ARG A 13 -12.64 4.32 8.91
CA ARG A 13 -13.90 4.91 9.37
C ARG A 13 -14.74 5.27 8.16
N GLY A 14 -16.04 5.04 8.26
CA GLY A 14 -16.94 5.14 7.14
C GLY A 14 -18.36 5.45 7.59
N GLN A 15 -19.14 6.03 6.70
CA GLN A 15 -20.57 6.24 6.90
C GLN A 15 -21.32 5.24 6.03
N ALA A 16 -22.32 4.58 6.60
CA ALA A 16 -23.16 3.68 5.83
C ALA A 16 -23.91 4.42 4.71
N PRO A 17 -24.19 3.74 3.59
CA PRO A 17 -25.01 4.30 2.53
C PRO A 17 -26.40 4.68 3.05
N SER A 18 -27.09 5.52 2.28
CA SER A 18 -28.49 5.82 2.58
C SER A 18 -29.31 4.52 2.60
N PRO A 19 -30.27 4.35 3.53
CA PRO A 19 -30.91 5.40 4.32
C PRO A 19 -30.37 5.60 5.76
N SER A 20 -29.59 4.68 6.31
CA SER A 20 -29.21 4.75 7.73
C SER A 20 -28.26 5.90 8.02
N LYS A 21 -27.22 6.08 7.18
CA LYS A 21 -26.16 7.09 7.38
C LYS A 21 -25.49 7.00 8.76
N ASP A 22 -25.56 5.84 9.41
CA ASP A 22 -24.87 5.56 10.66
C ASP A 22 -23.35 5.56 10.44
N PHE A 23 -22.60 5.87 11.49
CA PHE A 23 -21.14 5.93 11.42
C PHE A 23 -20.54 4.63 11.92
N TYR A 24 -19.53 4.13 11.22
CA TYR A 24 -18.86 2.87 11.51
C TYR A 24 -17.35 3.06 11.56
N GLN A 25 -16.71 2.26 12.41
CA GLN A 25 -15.26 2.17 12.50
C GLN A 25 -14.89 0.69 12.55
N ILE A 26 -13.90 0.31 11.75
CA ILE A 26 -13.31 -1.02 11.77
C ILE A 26 -11.85 -0.87 12.18
N ILE A 27 -11.44 -1.67 13.16
CA ILE A 27 -10.05 -1.75 13.64
C ILE A 27 -9.65 -3.22 13.60
N VAL A 28 -8.59 -3.52 12.85
CA VAL A 28 -7.97 -4.84 12.83
C VAL A 28 -6.72 -4.77 13.67
N THR A 29 -6.70 -5.55 14.75
CA THR A 29 -5.51 -5.73 15.59
C THR A 29 -4.79 -7.02 15.22
N ARG A 30 -3.68 -7.32 15.90
CA ARG A 30 -2.93 -8.56 15.71
C ARG A 30 -3.71 -9.84 16.06
N LYS A 31 -4.78 -9.76 16.83
CA LYS A 31 -5.51 -10.93 17.36
C LYS A 31 -7.01 -10.91 17.06
N GLU A 32 -7.58 -9.71 16.98
CA GLU A 32 -9.01 -9.52 16.90
C GLU A 32 -9.38 -8.44 15.88
N VAL A 33 -10.59 -8.56 15.36
CA VAL A 33 -11.28 -7.57 14.55
C VAL A 33 -12.32 -6.88 15.44
N ILE A 34 -12.24 -5.56 15.51
CA ILE A 34 -13.14 -4.72 16.30
C ILE A 34 -14.01 -3.90 15.35
N PHE A 35 -15.31 -4.13 15.39
CA PHE A 35 -16.29 -3.38 14.62
C PHE A 35 -17.14 -2.52 15.56
N ARG A 36 -17.09 -1.20 15.37
CA ARG A 36 -17.81 -0.21 16.17
C ARG A 36 -18.78 0.55 15.31
N TRP A 37 -19.92 0.92 15.90
CA TRP A 37 -20.91 1.75 15.24
C TRP A 37 -21.55 2.77 16.17
N TRP A 38 -21.90 3.90 15.58
CA TRP A 38 -22.62 4.99 16.20
C TRP A 38 -23.89 5.24 15.42
N LYS A 39 -25.02 5.09 16.10
CA LYS A 39 -26.31 5.39 15.50
C LYS A 39 -26.48 6.90 15.39
N ILE A 40 -26.65 7.42 14.17
CA ILE A 40 -26.85 8.85 13.93
C ILE A 40 -28.33 9.06 13.59
N SER A 41 -29.07 9.67 14.52
CA SER A 41 -30.48 9.98 14.33
C SER A 41 -30.83 11.34 14.89
N LEU A 42 -31.72 12.04 14.19
CA LEU A 42 -32.29 13.32 14.65
C LEU A 42 -33.42 13.13 15.67
N ARG A 43 -33.91 11.90 15.82
CA ARG A 43 -35.06 11.61 16.70
C ARG A 43 -34.62 11.50 18.16
N SER A 44 -35.43 12.02 19.07
CA SER A 44 -35.08 12.11 20.49
C SER A 44 -34.87 10.74 21.15
N GLU A 45 -35.54 9.69 20.65
CA GLU A 45 -35.44 8.34 21.24
C GLU A 45 -34.05 7.72 21.09
N TYR A 46 -33.25 8.22 20.14
CA TYR A 46 -31.88 7.75 19.88
C TYR A 46 -30.81 8.75 20.32
N ARG A 47 -31.19 9.84 20.98
CA ARG A 47 -30.25 10.90 21.40
C ARG A 47 -29.27 10.44 22.48
N GLU A 48 -29.64 9.40 23.24
CA GLU A 48 -28.79 8.75 24.26
C GLU A 48 -28.29 7.37 23.83
N ALA A 49 -28.45 7.01 22.55
CA ALA A 49 -28.00 5.72 22.05
C ALA A 49 -26.47 5.62 22.18
N ARG A 50 -26.02 4.67 23.00
CA ARG A 50 -24.59 4.43 23.18
C ARG A 50 -24.00 3.73 21.93
N PRO A 51 -22.73 3.98 21.62
CA PRO A 51 -22.05 3.26 20.55
C PRO A 51 -22.04 1.76 20.85
N GLY A 52 -22.23 0.96 19.81
CA GLY A 52 -22.05 -0.48 19.88
C GLY A 52 -20.63 -0.88 19.50
N GLU A 53 -20.16 -1.98 20.07
CA GLU A 53 -18.87 -2.59 19.76
C GLU A 53 -19.06 -4.11 19.69
N LEU A 54 -18.51 -4.70 18.63
CA LEU A 54 -18.37 -6.13 18.46
C LEU A 54 -16.89 -6.44 18.26
N LYS A 55 -16.37 -7.39 19.05
CA LYS A 55 -15.01 -7.89 18.94
C LYS A 55 -15.07 -9.37 18.61
N GLU A 56 -14.37 -9.76 17.56
CA GLU A 56 -14.27 -11.15 17.12
C GLU A 56 -12.80 -11.52 16.96
N SER A 57 -12.46 -12.77 17.23
CA SER A 57 -11.16 -13.29 16.84
C SER A 57 -11.04 -13.33 15.31
N HIS A 58 -9.83 -13.48 14.78
CA HIS A 58 -9.65 -13.62 13.33
C HIS A 58 -10.38 -14.85 12.78
N GLU A 59 -10.42 -15.95 13.51
CA GLU A 59 -11.12 -17.18 13.10
C GLU A 59 -12.63 -16.98 13.09
N ASP A 60 -13.20 -16.41 14.16
CA ASP A 60 -14.64 -16.14 14.25
C ASP A 60 -15.11 -15.17 13.15
N PHE A 61 -14.28 -14.16 12.83
CA PHE A 61 -14.54 -13.22 11.75
C PHE A 61 -14.63 -13.91 10.39
N LEU A 62 -13.73 -14.89 10.12
CA LEU A 62 -13.72 -15.64 8.86
C LEU A 62 -14.99 -16.49 8.68
N ASP A 63 -15.56 -16.95 9.78
CA ASP A 63 -16.77 -17.76 9.81
C ASP A 63 -18.08 -16.95 9.91
N ASN A 64 -18.00 -15.62 10.08
CA ASN A 64 -19.16 -14.74 10.20
C ASN A 64 -19.50 -14.00 8.88
N PRO A 65 -20.34 -14.58 7.99
CA PRO A 65 -20.69 -13.93 6.72
C PRO A 65 -21.52 -12.65 6.91
N SER A 66 -22.28 -12.56 8.01
CA SER A 66 -23.15 -11.40 8.24
C SER A 66 -22.33 -10.13 8.47
N LEU A 67 -21.26 -10.23 9.26
CA LEU A 67 -20.36 -9.12 9.54
C LEU A 67 -19.53 -8.76 8.30
N GLN A 68 -19.06 -9.76 7.55
CA GLN A 68 -18.34 -9.54 6.29
C GLN A 68 -19.19 -8.74 5.28
N ILE A 69 -20.47 -9.11 5.12
CA ILE A 69 -21.41 -8.38 4.24
C ILE A 69 -21.58 -6.93 4.69
N GLN A 70 -21.72 -6.68 6.00
CA GLN A 70 -21.86 -5.31 6.51
C GLN A 70 -20.60 -4.47 6.21
N ILE A 71 -19.41 -5.03 6.42
CA ILE A 71 -18.15 -4.34 6.10
C ILE A 71 -18.07 -4.06 4.59
N ALA A 72 -18.42 -5.02 3.73
CA ALA A 72 -18.41 -4.81 2.28
C ALA A 72 -19.37 -3.68 1.85
N ILE A 73 -20.55 -3.59 2.46
CA ILE A 73 -21.54 -2.55 2.16
C ILE A 73 -21.04 -1.17 2.59
N VAL A 74 -20.41 -1.06 3.75
CA VAL A 74 -19.99 0.23 4.32
C VAL A 74 -18.65 0.71 3.75
N PHE A 75 -17.67 -0.17 3.61
CA PHE A 75 -16.30 0.16 3.25
C PHE A 75 -15.89 -0.28 1.85
N GLY A 76 -16.67 -1.16 1.22
CA GLY A 76 -16.39 -1.72 -0.10
C GLY A 76 -15.64 -3.05 -0.06
N ALA A 77 -15.68 -3.75 -1.20
CA ALA A 77 -15.11 -5.09 -1.34
C ALA A 77 -13.57 -5.10 -1.21
N SER A 78 -12.88 -4.07 -1.69
CA SER A 78 -11.41 -3.97 -1.61
C SER A 78 -10.90 -3.91 -0.17
N THR A 79 -11.63 -3.20 0.70
CA THR A 79 -11.31 -3.12 2.12
C THR A 79 -11.57 -4.44 2.83
N LEU A 80 -12.69 -5.10 2.50
CA LEU A 80 -12.98 -6.43 3.03
C LEU A 80 -11.89 -7.44 2.64
N GLU A 81 -11.46 -7.46 1.37
CA GLU A 81 -10.37 -8.32 0.90
C GLU A 81 -9.06 -8.05 1.63
N HIS A 82 -8.74 -6.76 1.87
CA HIS A 82 -7.58 -6.40 2.67
C HIS A 82 -7.67 -6.95 4.10
N ILE A 83 -8.83 -6.81 4.76
CA ILE A 83 -9.07 -7.34 6.10
C ILE A 83 -8.94 -8.86 6.12
N PHE A 84 -9.47 -9.57 5.11
CA PHE A 84 -9.29 -11.02 4.99
C PHE A 84 -7.82 -11.43 4.92
N ASN A 85 -7.02 -10.72 4.12
CA ASN A 85 -5.59 -10.99 4.02
C ASN A 85 -4.91 -10.79 5.39
N LEU A 86 -5.27 -9.74 6.14
CA LEU A 86 -4.76 -9.53 7.49
C LEU A 86 -5.15 -10.65 8.45
N CYS A 87 -6.41 -11.10 8.44
CA CYS A 87 -6.88 -12.19 9.31
C CYS A 87 -6.24 -13.55 8.95
N ARG A 88 -5.84 -13.75 7.69
CA ARG A 88 -5.11 -14.96 7.25
C ARG A 88 -3.60 -14.91 7.55
N GLY A 89 -3.10 -13.79 8.10
CA GLY A 89 -1.68 -13.61 8.40
C GLY A 89 -0.84 -13.10 7.23
N ASN A 90 -1.46 -12.69 6.13
CA ASN A 90 -0.77 -12.10 4.97
C ASN A 90 -0.54 -10.61 5.22
N PHE A 91 0.60 -10.28 5.85
CA PHE A 91 0.96 -8.90 6.16
C PHE A 91 1.96 -8.32 5.15
N ASP A 92 1.67 -7.13 4.63
CA ASP A 92 2.63 -6.32 3.89
C ASP A 92 3.62 -5.64 4.84
N PHE A 93 4.66 -6.36 5.24
CA PHE A 93 5.75 -5.83 6.08
C PHE A 93 6.51 -4.70 5.39
N LEU A 94 6.64 -4.80 4.07
CA LEU A 94 7.37 -3.87 3.21
C LEU A 94 6.82 -2.44 3.30
N VAL A 95 5.49 -2.28 3.34
CA VAL A 95 4.85 -0.97 3.44
C VAL A 95 5.00 -0.38 4.85
N ARG A 96 5.17 -1.23 5.88
CA ARG A 96 5.23 -0.83 7.29
C ARG A 96 6.65 -0.56 7.81
N LEU A 97 7.68 -0.97 7.08
CA LEU A 97 9.08 -0.70 7.42
C LEU A 97 9.35 0.81 7.46
N PRO A 98 10.19 1.32 8.37
CA PRO A 98 10.62 2.72 8.37
C PRO A 98 11.41 3.04 7.11
N ASP A 99 11.32 4.30 6.66
CA ASP A 99 11.92 4.77 5.41
C ASP A 99 13.44 4.53 5.36
N THR A 100 14.13 4.61 6.50
CA THR A 100 15.58 4.35 6.62
C THR A 100 15.96 2.92 6.28
N LEU A 101 15.24 1.93 6.81
CA LEU A 101 15.47 0.51 6.50
C LEU A 101 15.09 0.19 5.06
N LEU A 102 14.03 0.83 4.56
CA LEU A 102 13.55 0.63 3.20
C LEU A 102 14.54 1.18 2.18
N LEU A 103 15.11 2.37 2.42
CA LEU A 103 16.22 2.94 1.64
C LEU A 103 17.47 2.08 1.73
N TYR A 104 17.78 1.54 2.91
CA TYR A 104 18.91 0.64 3.10
C TYR A 104 18.75 -0.63 2.27
N ILE A 105 17.58 -1.29 2.32
CA ILE A 105 17.28 -2.44 1.47
C ILE A 105 17.43 -2.07 0.00
N MET A 106 16.82 -0.96 -0.44
CA MET A 106 16.91 -0.50 -1.83
C MET A 106 18.34 -0.24 -2.31
N SER A 107 19.26 0.17 -1.42
CA SER A 107 20.66 0.40 -1.80
C SER A 107 21.40 -0.86 -2.25
N TYR A 108 20.87 -2.04 -1.92
CA TYR A 108 21.40 -3.33 -2.35
C TYR A 108 20.69 -3.89 -3.60
N LEU A 109 19.65 -3.23 -4.10
CA LEU A 109 18.90 -3.69 -5.26
C LEU A 109 19.37 -2.98 -6.54
N ASP A 110 19.30 -3.70 -7.66
CA ASP A 110 19.59 -3.15 -8.97
C ASP A 110 18.54 -2.12 -9.41
N LEU A 111 18.94 -1.20 -10.29
CA LEU A 111 18.07 -0.16 -10.85
C LEU A 111 16.79 -0.72 -11.49
N GLU A 112 16.90 -1.89 -12.13
CA GLU A 112 15.75 -2.56 -12.74
C GLU A 112 14.75 -3.05 -11.68
N ASP A 113 15.24 -3.64 -10.59
CA ASP A 113 14.38 -4.15 -9.51
C ASP A 113 13.79 -3.02 -8.68
N ILE A 114 14.51 -1.91 -8.49
CA ILE A 114 13.97 -0.68 -7.93
C ILE A 114 12.82 -0.16 -8.80
N ALA A 115 12.98 -0.17 -10.13
CA ALA A 115 11.94 0.25 -11.06
C ALA A 115 10.71 -0.68 -11.03
N ARG A 116 10.90 -2.00 -10.87
CA ARG A 116 9.80 -2.96 -10.70
C ARG A 116 9.10 -2.79 -9.36
N LEU A 117 9.83 -2.67 -8.26
CA LEU A 117 9.28 -2.45 -6.92
C LEU A 117 8.44 -1.18 -6.84
N SER A 118 8.86 -0.13 -7.54
CA SER A 118 8.12 1.13 -7.59
C SER A 118 6.73 1.02 -8.22
N GLN A 119 6.50 0.00 -9.06
CA GLN A 119 5.20 -0.26 -9.67
C GLN A 119 4.23 -0.99 -8.72
N VAL A 120 4.74 -1.55 -7.61
CA VAL A 120 3.95 -2.37 -6.67
C VAL A 120 3.23 -1.49 -5.64
N SER A 121 3.79 -0.35 -5.25
CA SER A 121 3.10 0.58 -4.34
C SER A 121 3.48 2.04 -4.55
N HIS A 122 2.53 2.93 -4.27
CA HIS A 122 2.75 4.39 -4.30
C HIS A 122 3.86 4.85 -3.33
N ARG A 123 4.01 4.14 -2.20
CA ARG A 123 5.07 4.42 -1.22
C ARG A 123 6.44 4.16 -1.85
N PHE A 124 6.59 3.08 -2.60
CA PHE A 124 7.85 2.75 -3.29
C PHE A 124 8.17 3.70 -4.45
N GLU A 125 7.16 4.17 -5.19
CA GLU A 125 7.37 5.21 -6.22
C GLU A 125 7.89 6.51 -5.60
N THR A 126 7.37 6.90 -4.44
CA THR A 126 7.86 8.10 -3.72
C THR A 126 9.32 7.95 -3.30
N VAL A 127 9.69 6.79 -2.75
CA VAL A 127 11.08 6.53 -2.33
C VAL A 127 12.03 6.48 -3.52
N LYS A 128 11.61 5.89 -4.66
CA LYS A 128 12.39 5.92 -5.91
C LYS A 128 12.63 7.35 -6.40
N MET A 129 11.67 8.26 -6.27
CA MET A 129 11.86 9.68 -6.63
C MET A 129 12.90 10.37 -5.73
N ILE A 130 12.91 10.04 -4.44
CA ILE A 130 13.93 10.51 -3.50
C ILE A 130 15.30 9.95 -3.87
N LEU A 131 15.39 8.64 -4.14
CA LEU A 131 16.63 7.96 -4.52
C LEU A 131 17.22 8.54 -5.81
N LYS A 132 16.37 8.78 -6.82
CA LYS A 132 16.75 9.43 -8.08
C LYS A 132 17.32 10.83 -7.85
N SER A 133 16.73 11.61 -6.94
CA SER A 133 17.20 12.95 -6.60
C SER A 133 18.57 12.94 -5.89
N ILE A 134 18.82 11.93 -5.05
CA ILE A 134 20.10 11.73 -4.35
C ILE A 134 21.17 11.22 -5.32
N LEU A 135 20.86 10.20 -6.13
CA LEU A 135 21.75 9.67 -7.17
C LEU A 135 22.13 10.75 -8.19
N PHE A 136 21.20 11.60 -8.61
CA PHE A 136 21.49 12.71 -9.53
C PHE A 136 22.37 13.80 -8.89
N LYS A 137 22.30 13.98 -7.57
CA LYS A 137 23.21 14.87 -6.82
C LYS A 137 24.61 14.29 -6.64
N ILE A 138 24.72 12.97 -6.43
CA ILE A 138 26.01 12.28 -6.21
C ILE A 138 26.73 12.00 -7.54
N HIS A 139 25.99 11.81 -8.64
CA HIS A 139 26.56 11.48 -9.95
C HIS A 139 26.30 12.58 -11.00
N PRO A 140 26.87 13.80 -10.83
CA PRO A 140 26.72 14.88 -11.82
C PRO A 140 27.57 14.69 -13.10
N ILE A 141 28.41 13.66 -13.17
CA ILE A 141 29.54 13.62 -14.12
C ILE A 141 29.25 12.91 -15.45
N ASN A 142 28.25 12.02 -15.54
CA ASN A 142 28.02 11.24 -16.77
C ASN A 142 26.78 11.69 -17.56
N ARG A 143 26.76 12.96 -17.97
CA ARG A 143 25.79 13.48 -18.96
C ARG A 143 25.92 12.83 -20.36
N LEU A 144 26.96 12.06 -20.60
CA LEU A 144 27.22 11.36 -21.88
C LEU A 144 26.56 9.96 -21.98
N TRP A 145 26.21 9.32 -20.87
CA TRP A 145 25.56 7.99 -20.89
C TRP A 145 24.07 8.02 -21.22
N LEU A 146 23.42 9.17 -21.03
CA LEU A 146 22.01 9.37 -21.39
C LEU A 146 21.76 9.31 -22.90
N VAL A 147 22.78 9.54 -23.73
CA VAL A 147 22.66 9.38 -25.20
C VAL A 147 22.63 7.90 -25.60
N TRP A 148 23.21 7.00 -24.81
CA TRP A 148 23.20 5.56 -25.08
C TRP A 148 21.90 4.86 -24.64
N LEU A 149 21.25 5.34 -23.58
CA LEU A 149 20.04 4.71 -23.04
C LEU A 149 18.74 5.08 -23.78
N VAL A 150 18.76 6.08 -24.66
CA VAL A 150 17.61 6.41 -25.53
C VAL A 150 17.46 5.41 -26.69
N PHE A 151 18.45 4.55 -26.94
CA PHE A 151 18.44 3.65 -28.12
C PHE A 151 17.93 2.22 -27.89
N VAL A 152 17.45 1.85 -26.69
CA VAL A 152 16.96 0.49 -26.43
C VAL A 152 15.47 0.50 -26.06
N LYS A 153 14.59 0.78 -27.04
CA LYS A 153 13.33 0.05 -27.23
C LYS A 153 12.60 0.43 -28.53
N THR A 154 12.53 -0.50 -29.48
CA THR A 154 11.32 -0.75 -30.29
C THR A 154 11.30 -2.21 -30.75
N PRO A 155 10.18 -2.95 -30.55
CA PRO A 155 10.02 -4.34 -30.96
C PRO A 155 9.50 -4.47 -32.42
N ALA A 156 9.91 -3.56 -33.31
CA ALA A 156 9.57 -3.63 -34.73
C ALA A 156 10.81 -3.22 -35.54
N GLY A 157 11.47 -4.22 -36.11
CA GLY A 157 12.79 -4.08 -36.72
C GLY A 157 12.82 -3.15 -37.92
N VAL A 158 13.78 -2.22 -37.92
CA VAL A 158 14.44 -1.69 -39.11
C VAL A 158 15.91 -1.46 -38.75
N LEU A 159 16.80 -2.19 -39.43
CA LEU A 159 18.26 -2.00 -39.43
C LEU A 159 18.61 -0.87 -40.40
N ILE A 160 19.38 0.13 -39.97
CA ILE A 160 20.25 0.91 -40.86
C ILE A 160 21.66 0.96 -40.28
N SER A 161 22.61 0.77 -41.19
CA SER A 161 23.97 0.28 -41.06
C SER A 161 24.98 1.21 -40.39
N LEU A 162 25.95 0.57 -39.71
CA LEU A 162 27.43 0.70 -39.78
C LEU A 162 28.10 1.99 -40.31
N VAL A 163 29.38 2.08 -39.89
CA VAL A 163 30.53 2.92 -40.31
C VAL A 163 30.63 4.32 -39.62
N TYR A 164 31.72 4.74 -38.96
CA TYR A 164 33.15 4.40 -39.09
C TYR A 164 33.91 4.32 -37.76
N ASN A 165 34.87 3.40 -37.79
CA ASN A 165 36.03 3.20 -36.96
C ASN A 165 36.98 4.42 -36.99
N LEU A 166 37.63 4.77 -35.88
CA LEU A 166 38.97 5.36 -35.86
C LEU A 166 39.61 5.21 -34.48
N SER A 167 40.40 4.14 -34.37
CA SER A 167 41.56 4.02 -33.51
C SER A 167 42.55 5.17 -33.67
N GLY A 168 43.14 5.63 -32.55
CA GLY A 168 44.53 6.10 -32.51
C GLY A 168 44.76 7.60 -32.29
N LEU A 169 44.87 8.00 -31.03
CA LEU A 169 46.04 8.70 -30.42
C LEU A 169 45.76 8.97 -28.93
#